data_AF-A0A357L236-F1
#
_entry.id   AF-A0A357L236-F1
#
_cell.length_a   1.000
_cell.length_b   1.000
_cell.length_c   1.000
_cell.angle_alpha   90.00
_cell.angle_beta   90.00
_cell.angle_gamma   90.00
#
_symmetry.space_group_name_H-M   'P 1'
#
loop_
_entity.id
_entity.type
_entity.pdbx_description
1 polymer ?
#
loop_
_entity_poly.entity_id
_entity_poly.type
_entity_poly.pdbx_seq_one_letter_code
_entity_poly.pdbx_strand_id
1 'polypeptide(L)'
;MFAAFRLAPLLLFFTACAAAAAPLGTQVVNRAELAFTLGGVTTRLTTPDAIFTIEAQRTPSTITFFRYSPAVPGAVPVRLNGAEFQNGAGGPFSAVGPLVSAGGAPINTAAPVPLTEAERYFAGEPVIVRVTDAGQNGDPAVIETIVATIATGNGDFVTLRLFESGPDTGEFYAWIPSETGAPATDDAMLTIAQGSALTARYQDPFDLTEVSTDTAGVDPFGRVFDSLTGALIDGAIVTIVDDATGMPASVFGIDGVSAYPSTVVSGATVTDAGGLTYDLGDGEYLFPILAPGTYRLLVTPPTGYGGPSSVQPPAFDALNNAPFTIIPGSYGQPFTLTGPGALEFDTPLDPSTDVVLTKSAGTATAS
;
A
#
# COMPACT_ATOMS: atom_id res chain seq x y z
N MET A 1 -47.75 -48.36 54.64
CA MET A 1 -46.42 -47.77 54.40
C MET A 1 -46.07 -48.04 52.95
N PHE A 2 -46.31 -47.09 52.05
CA PHE A 2 -45.75 -46.90 50.71
C PHE A 2 -46.53 -45.70 50.13
N ALA A 3 -45.95 -44.51 50.22
CA ALA A 3 -46.55 -43.28 49.71
C ALA A 3 -46.35 -43.23 48.19
N ALA A 4 -47.45 -43.16 47.44
CA ALA A 4 -47.44 -43.03 45.99
C ALA A 4 -46.85 -41.67 45.57
N PHE A 5 -45.68 -41.68 44.94
CA PHE A 5 -45.13 -40.50 44.27
C PHE A 5 -45.94 -40.23 43.00
N ARG A 6 -46.72 -39.16 42.98
CA ARG A 6 -47.29 -38.62 41.73
C ARG A 6 -46.22 -37.76 41.06
N LEU A 7 -45.73 -38.19 39.90
CA LEU A 7 -44.95 -37.34 39.01
C LEU A 7 -45.87 -36.25 38.44
N ALA A 8 -45.57 -34.99 38.75
CA ALA A 8 -46.17 -33.85 38.06
C ALA A 8 -45.52 -33.71 36.67
N PRO A 9 -46.28 -33.33 35.62
CA PRO A 9 -45.74 -33.19 34.27
C PRO A 9 -44.78 -32.00 34.19
N LEU A 10 -43.59 -32.24 33.63
CA LEU A 10 -42.60 -31.21 33.29
C LEU A 10 -43.12 -30.45 32.06
N LEU A 11 -43.57 -29.19 32.25
CA LEU A 11 -43.88 -28.29 31.14
C LEU A 11 -42.59 -27.61 30.66
N LEU A 12 -42.10 -27.99 29.48
CA LEU A 12 -41.07 -27.21 28.77
C LEU A 12 -41.76 -26.10 27.96
N PHE A 13 -41.57 -24.85 28.36
CA PHE A 13 -41.93 -23.69 27.55
C PHE A 13 -40.77 -23.37 26.60
N PHE A 14 -40.96 -23.59 25.30
CA PHE A 14 -40.09 -23.04 24.25
C PHE A 14 -40.70 -21.73 23.76
N THR A 15 -40.20 -20.60 24.27
CA THR A 15 -40.44 -19.29 23.63
C THR A 15 -39.58 -19.22 22.37
N ALA A 16 -40.21 -19.37 21.21
CA ALA A 16 -39.57 -19.08 19.92
C ALA A 16 -39.39 -17.55 19.80
N CYS A 17 -38.19 -17.07 20.13
CA CYS A 17 -37.78 -15.71 19.76
C CYS A 17 -37.45 -15.72 18.26
N ALA A 18 -37.88 -14.71 17.52
CA ALA A 18 -37.42 -14.53 16.14
C ALA A 18 -35.88 -14.43 16.17
N ALA A 19 -35.20 -15.29 15.41
CA ALA A 19 -33.75 -15.28 15.33
C ALA A 19 -33.32 -14.04 14.53
N ALA A 20 -32.94 -12.97 15.22
CA ALA A 20 -32.07 -11.96 14.64
C ALA A 20 -30.64 -12.51 14.67
N ALA A 21 -29.87 -12.29 13.60
CA ALA A 21 -28.43 -12.52 13.64
C ALA A 21 -27.86 -11.62 14.75
N ALA A 22 -27.18 -12.21 15.73
CA ALA A 22 -26.53 -11.45 16.78
C ALA A 22 -25.10 -11.06 16.30
N PRO A 23 -24.61 -9.85 16.64
CA PRO A 23 -23.31 -9.37 16.17
C PRO A 23 -22.15 -10.31 16.56
N LEU A 24 -21.08 -10.29 15.76
CA LEU A 24 -19.82 -10.97 16.12
C LEU A 24 -19.32 -10.49 17.49
N GLY A 25 -18.77 -11.40 18.28
CA GLY A 25 -18.35 -11.17 19.67
C GLY A 25 -19.48 -11.25 20.70
N THR A 26 -20.75 -11.42 20.30
CA THR A 26 -21.87 -11.57 21.25
C THR A 26 -21.78 -12.88 22.04
N GLN A 27 -21.84 -12.79 23.37
CA GLN A 27 -21.97 -13.98 24.22
C GLN A 27 -23.43 -14.43 24.31
N VAL A 28 -23.69 -15.66 23.91
CA VAL A 28 -24.96 -16.34 24.12
C VAL A 28 -24.86 -17.18 25.39
N VAL A 29 -25.69 -16.83 26.37
CA VAL A 29 -25.74 -17.51 27.67
C VAL A 29 -26.95 -18.43 27.71
N ASN A 30 -26.71 -19.73 27.87
CA ASN A 30 -27.74 -20.73 28.09
C ASN A 30 -27.72 -21.17 29.57
N ARG A 31 -28.86 -20.98 30.24
CA ARG A 31 -29.10 -21.38 31.64
C ARG A 31 -30.40 -22.16 31.72
N ALA A 32 -30.35 -23.36 32.30
CA ALA A 32 -31.55 -24.15 32.58
C ALA A 32 -31.99 -23.96 34.04
N GLU A 33 -33.29 -23.80 34.27
CA GLU A 33 -33.90 -23.75 35.60
C GLU A 33 -34.89 -24.92 35.76
N LEU A 34 -34.77 -25.65 36.86
CA LEU A 34 -35.73 -26.63 37.32
C LEU A 34 -36.43 -26.09 38.58
N ALA A 35 -37.75 -25.97 38.53
CA ALA A 35 -38.57 -25.64 39.69
C ALA A 35 -39.49 -26.82 40.04
N PHE A 36 -39.51 -27.24 41.31
CA PHE A 36 -40.44 -28.26 41.79
C PHE A 36 -40.95 -27.93 43.20
N THR A 37 -42.16 -28.39 43.52
CA THR A 37 -42.78 -28.16 44.84
C THR A 37 -42.98 -29.48 45.56
N LEU A 38 -42.42 -29.60 46.77
CA LEU A 38 -42.57 -30.76 47.64
C LEU A 38 -43.02 -30.29 49.03
N GLY A 39 -44.13 -30.83 49.53
CA GLY A 39 -44.64 -30.47 50.87
C GLY A 39 -45.04 -29.01 51.04
N GLY A 40 -45.43 -28.32 49.96
CA GLY A 40 -45.80 -26.90 49.98
C GLY A 40 -44.63 -25.92 49.86
N VAL A 41 -43.38 -26.42 49.77
CA VAL A 41 -42.18 -25.61 49.55
C VAL A 41 -41.73 -25.76 48.11
N THR A 42 -41.59 -24.65 47.38
CA THR A 42 -41.02 -24.62 46.03
C THR A 42 -39.51 -24.47 46.10
N THR A 43 -38.80 -25.42 45.50
CA THR A 43 -37.35 -25.39 45.31
C THR A 43 -37.04 -25.09 43.86
N ARG A 44 -36.08 -24.18 43.64
CA ARG A 44 -35.51 -23.87 42.33
C ARG A 44 -34.06 -24.31 42.29
N LEU A 45 -33.67 -24.97 41.20
CA LEU A 45 -32.31 -25.36 40.88
C LEU A 45 -31.97 -24.77 39.52
N THR A 46 -30.90 -24.02 39.43
CA THR A 46 -30.35 -23.52 38.16
C THR A 46 -29.07 -24.25 37.84
N THR A 47 -28.86 -24.59 36.56
CA THR A 47 -27.56 -25.05 36.08
C THR A 47 -26.56 -23.90 36.08
N PRO A 48 -25.25 -24.18 36.09
CA PRO A 48 -24.26 -23.21 35.68
C PRO A 48 -24.55 -22.68 34.26
N ASP A 49 -24.03 -21.50 33.97
CA ASP A 49 -24.14 -20.89 32.64
C ASP A 49 -23.29 -21.67 31.63
N ALA A 50 -23.90 -22.07 30.52
CA ALA A 50 -23.19 -22.47 29.32
C ALA A 50 -23.10 -21.25 28.40
N ILE A 51 -21.89 -20.72 28.21
CA ILE A 51 -21.63 -19.51 27.43
C ILE A 51 -20.91 -19.91 26.14
N PHE A 52 -21.38 -19.44 24.99
CA PHE A 52 -20.62 -19.46 23.74
C PHE A 52 -20.61 -18.08 23.12
N THR A 53 -19.52 -17.73 22.44
CA THR A 53 -19.40 -16.46 21.72
C THR A 53 -19.71 -16.70 20.25
N ILE A 54 -20.42 -15.77 19.63
CA ILE A 54 -20.55 -15.75 18.17
C ILE A 54 -19.21 -15.28 17.62
N GLU A 55 -18.47 -16.22 17.04
CA GLU A 55 -17.17 -15.95 16.44
C GLU A 55 -17.32 -15.84 14.92
N ALA A 56 -16.46 -15.02 14.32
CA ALA A 56 -16.25 -15.01 12.89
C ALA A 56 -15.92 -16.42 12.39
N GLN A 57 -16.30 -16.72 11.14
CA GLN A 57 -15.67 -17.83 10.45
C GLN A 57 -14.19 -17.50 10.29
N ARG A 58 -13.31 -18.42 10.70
CA ARG A 58 -11.87 -18.26 10.46
C ARG A 58 -11.59 -18.33 8.97
N THR A 59 -11.16 -17.22 8.39
CA THR A 59 -10.86 -17.10 6.96
C THR A 59 -9.48 -16.50 6.76
N PRO A 60 -8.75 -16.90 5.70
CA PRO A 60 -7.56 -16.18 5.31
C PRO A 60 -7.90 -14.73 4.99
N SER A 61 -7.02 -13.82 5.38
CA SER A 61 -7.13 -12.40 5.06
C SER A 61 -6.05 -11.97 4.06
N THR A 62 -6.25 -10.81 3.44
CA THR A 62 -5.19 -10.10 2.70
C THR A 62 -5.22 -8.62 3.02
N ILE A 63 -4.07 -7.99 3.10
CA ILE A 63 -3.94 -6.53 3.17
C ILE A 63 -3.20 -6.04 1.91
N THR A 64 -3.60 -4.89 1.37
CA THR A 64 -3.03 -4.35 0.12
C THR A 64 -3.05 -2.83 0.12
N PHE A 65 -1.98 -2.21 -0.34
CA PHE A 65 -1.89 -0.78 -0.59
C PHE A 65 -2.55 -0.34 -1.90
N PHE A 66 -3.16 0.85 -1.88
CA PHE A 66 -3.86 1.47 -3.01
C PHE A 66 -3.54 2.96 -3.13
N ARG A 67 -3.68 3.48 -4.34
CA ARG A 67 -3.62 4.92 -4.61
C ARG A 67 -4.81 5.41 -5.40
N TYR A 68 -5.06 6.71 -5.31
CA TYR A 68 -6.02 7.41 -6.17
C TYR A 68 -5.41 7.61 -7.56
N SER A 69 -6.05 7.08 -8.59
CA SER A 69 -5.51 7.12 -9.97
C SER A 69 -6.62 7.17 -11.03
N PRO A 70 -7.46 8.22 -11.02
CA PRO A 70 -8.64 8.31 -11.89
C PRO A 70 -8.31 8.42 -13.38
N ALA A 71 -7.12 8.91 -13.74
CA ALA A 71 -6.72 9.05 -15.14
C ALA A 71 -6.09 7.78 -15.73
N VAL A 72 -5.82 6.77 -14.89
CA VAL A 72 -5.15 5.54 -15.31
C VAL A 72 -6.18 4.49 -15.74
N PRO A 73 -6.07 3.90 -16.95
CA PRO A 73 -6.86 2.74 -17.35
C PRO A 73 -6.71 1.58 -16.37
N GLY A 74 -7.84 0.97 -15.98
CA GLY A 74 -7.85 -0.16 -15.05
C GLY A 74 -8.06 0.22 -13.58
N ALA A 75 -8.20 1.51 -13.26
CA ALA A 75 -8.63 1.94 -11.93
C ALA A 75 -10.02 1.37 -11.58
N VAL A 76 -10.13 0.78 -10.40
CA VAL A 76 -11.34 0.16 -9.88
C VAL A 76 -12.13 1.18 -9.06
N PRO A 77 -13.41 1.46 -9.39
CA PRO A 77 -14.23 2.38 -8.61
C PRO A 77 -14.65 1.73 -7.28
N VAL A 78 -14.20 2.30 -6.16
CA VAL A 78 -14.47 1.78 -4.80
C VAL A 78 -15.23 2.80 -3.98
N ARG A 79 -16.26 2.35 -3.25
CA ARG A 79 -16.95 3.20 -2.28
C ARG A 79 -16.13 3.27 -0.99
N LEU A 80 -15.78 4.49 -0.57
CA LEU A 80 -15.06 4.74 0.69
C LEU A 80 -16.03 5.33 1.72
N ASN A 81 -16.13 4.69 2.89
CA ASN A 81 -17.13 5.06 3.91
C ASN A 81 -16.55 5.81 5.12
N GLY A 82 -15.23 5.95 5.21
CA GLY A 82 -14.57 6.69 6.27
C GLY A 82 -13.14 6.24 6.49
N ALA A 83 -12.42 7.01 7.30
CA ALA A 83 -11.14 6.62 7.86
C ALA A 83 -11.01 7.25 9.24
N GLU A 84 -10.65 6.44 10.23
CA GLU A 84 -10.36 6.93 11.57
C GLU A 84 -8.99 6.43 12.02
N PHE A 85 -8.31 7.21 12.83
CA PHE A 85 -7.03 6.85 13.44
C PHE A 85 -7.16 6.80 14.96
N GLN A 86 -6.33 5.99 15.60
CA GLN A 86 -6.32 5.85 17.04
C GLN A 86 -5.44 6.94 17.70
N ASN A 87 -6.01 7.71 18.62
CA ASN A 87 -5.27 8.73 19.38
C ASN A 87 -4.64 8.08 20.62
N GLY A 88 -3.36 7.74 20.57
CA GLY A 88 -2.71 7.01 21.66
C GLY A 88 -2.95 5.51 21.55
N ALA A 89 -1.94 4.72 21.90
CA ALA A 89 -2.09 3.27 22.01
C ALA A 89 -3.27 2.92 22.96
N GLY A 90 -4.31 2.28 22.41
CA GLY A 90 -5.52 1.93 23.16
C GLY A 90 -6.51 3.08 23.39
N GLY A 91 -6.27 4.26 22.84
CA GLY A 91 -7.17 5.41 22.95
C GLY A 91 -8.36 5.38 21.98
N PRO A 92 -9.21 6.42 22.02
CA PRO A 92 -10.36 6.52 21.12
C PRO A 92 -9.90 6.81 19.69
N PHE A 93 -10.71 6.34 18.75
CA PHE A 93 -10.55 6.69 17.35
C PHE A 93 -11.18 8.05 17.06
N SER A 94 -10.52 8.81 16.20
CA SER A 94 -11.01 10.08 15.66
C SER A 94 -10.92 10.05 14.14
N ALA A 95 -11.75 10.84 13.46
CA ALA A 95 -11.72 10.93 12.00
C ALA A 95 -10.35 11.46 11.53
N VAL A 96 -9.80 10.83 10.49
CA VAL A 96 -8.59 11.30 9.79
C VAL A 96 -8.86 12.65 9.09
N GLY A 97 -10.10 12.86 8.65
CA GLY A 97 -10.49 14.02 7.84
C GLY A 97 -10.77 13.63 6.38
N PRO A 98 -11.04 14.61 5.50
CA PRO A 98 -11.34 14.33 4.11
C PRO A 98 -10.13 13.73 3.38
N LEU A 99 -10.40 12.82 2.45
CA LEU A 99 -9.38 12.35 1.51
C LEU A 99 -8.97 13.50 0.58
N VAL A 100 -7.68 13.80 0.51
CA VAL A 100 -7.10 14.83 -0.35
C VAL A 100 -6.03 14.21 -1.24
N SER A 101 -5.96 14.65 -2.49
CA SER A 101 -4.85 14.31 -3.40
C SER A 101 -3.54 14.96 -2.93
N ALA A 102 -2.41 14.53 -3.48
CA ALA A 102 -1.10 15.13 -3.19
C ALA A 102 -1.00 16.64 -3.47
N GLY A 103 -1.79 17.17 -4.41
CA GLY A 103 -1.92 18.60 -4.67
C GLY A 103 -2.84 19.36 -3.70
N GLY A 104 -3.35 18.69 -2.65
CA GLY A 104 -4.27 19.25 -1.67
C GLY A 104 -5.73 19.37 -2.14
N ALA A 105 -6.04 18.96 -3.38
CA ALA A 105 -7.41 18.97 -3.88
C ALA A 105 -8.25 17.87 -3.18
N PRO A 106 -9.47 18.18 -2.69
CA PRO A 106 -10.32 17.20 -2.04
C PRO A 106 -10.85 16.16 -3.05
N ILE A 107 -10.85 14.89 -2.64
CA ILE A 107 -11.40 13.76 -3.41
C ILE A 107 -12.81 13.47 -2.89
N ASN A 108 -13.79 13.40 -3.80
CA ASN A 108 -15.18 13.19 -3.44
C ASN A 108 -15.46 11.71 -3.10
N THR A 109 -15.45 11.38 -1.80
CA THR A 109 -15.78 10.03 -1.30
C THR A 109 -17.28 9.71 -1.28
N ALA A 110 -18.16 10.68 -1.57
CA ALA A 110 -19.60 10.42 -1.68
C ALA A 110 -19.96 9.64 -2.96
N ALA A 111 -19.05 9.58 -3.93
CA ALA A 111 -19.12 8.74 -5.12
C ALA A 111 -18.02 7.66 -5.06
N PRO A 112 -18.12 6.57 -5.83
CA PRO A 112 -17.02 5.63 -5.97
C PRO A 112 -15.73 6.32 -6.45
N VAL A 113 -14.64 6.08 -5.72
CA VAL A 113 -13.31 6.63 -5.94
C VAL A 113 -12.50 5.64 -6.79
N PRO A 114 -11.94 6.03 -7.94
CA PRO A 114 -11.10 5.14 -8.75
C PRO A 114 -9.74 4.89 -8.10
N LEU A 115 -9.45 3.63 -7.77
CA LEU A 115 -8.23 3.20 -7.11
C LEU A 115 -7.45 2.19 -7.95
N THR A 116 -6.13 2.20 -7.81
CA THR A 116 -5.22 1.17 -8.32
C THR A 116 -4.33 0.65 -7.20
N GLU A 117 -3.94 -0.62 -7.25
CA GLU A 117 -2.96 -1.15 -6.30
C GLU A 117 -1.66 -0.35 -6.39
N ALA A 118 -0.99 -0.18 -5.25
CA ALA A 118 0.19 0.65 -5.12
C ALA A 118 1.31 -0.11 -4.42
N GLU A 119 2.35 -0.46 -5.17
CA GLU A 119 3.58 -1.03 -4.60
C GLU A 119 4.55 0.05 -4.13
N ARG A 120 4.28 1.33 -4.46
CA ARG A 120 5.15 2.48 -4.21
C ARG A 120 4.37 3.74 -3.89
N TYR A 121 4.94 4.60 -3.07
CA TYR A 121 4.40 5.92 -2.72
C TYR A 121 5.45 7.03 -2.81
N PHE A 122 4.98 8.24 -2.98
CA PHE A 122 5.70 9.48 -2.73
C PHE A 122 5.19 10.09 -1.44
N ALA A 123 6.08 10.66 -0.64
CA ALA A 123 5.63 11.45 0.50
C ALA A 123 4.76 12.63 0.03
N GLY A 124 3.67 12.90 0.75
CA GLY A 124 2.70 13.93 0.38
C GLY A 124 1.45 13.39 -0.32
N GLU A 125 1.48 12.17 -0.89
CA GLU A 125 0.27 11.53 -1.42
C GLU A 125 -0.50 10.76 -0.31
N PRO A 126 -1.84 10.63 -0.41
CA PRO A 126 -2.59 9.83 0.56
C PRO A 126 -2.28 8.34 0.40
N VAL A 127 -2.03 7.65 1.51
CA VAL A 127 -1.88 6.20 1.56
C VAL A 127 -3.25 5.58 1.79
N ILE A 128 -3.70 4.72 0.87
CA ILE A 128 -4.97 4.01 1.00
C ILE A 128 -4.65 2.53 1.24
N VAL A 129 -5.35 1.92 2.18
CA VAL A 129 -5.16 0.50 2.52
C VAL A 129 -6.50 -0.24 2.41
N ARG A 130 -6.45 -1.44 1.85
CA ARG A 130 -7.55 -2.40 1.82
C ARG A 130 -7.19 -3.61 2.67
N VAL A 131 -8.15 -4.11 3.43
CA VAL A 131 -8.13 -5.49 3.95
C VAL A 131 -9.32 -6.25 3.39
N THR A 132 -9.10 -7.47 2.92
CA THR A 132 -10.17 -8.40 2.57
C THR A 132 -10.21 -9.51 3.60
N ASP A 133 -11.33 -9.68 4.28
CA ASP A 133 -11.54 -10.71 5.28
C ASP A 133 -13.04 -11.03 5.41
N ALA A 134 -13.45 -12.18 4.85
CA ALA A 134 -14.85 -12.60 4.87
C ALA A 134 -15.35 -12.96 6.28
N GLY A 135 -14.46 -13.28 7.22
CA GLY A 135 -14.79 -13.59 8.60
C GLY A 135 -15.32 -12.38 9.36
N GLN A 136 -14.88 -11.18 8.99
CA GLN A 136 -15.30 -9.92 9.63
C GLN A 136 -16.60 -9.34 9.04
N ASN A 137 -17.15 -9.97 7.99
CA ASN A 137 -18.42 -9.57 7.38
C ASN A 137 -19.57 -10.43 7.94
N GLY A 138 -20.19 -9.98 9.03
CA GLY A 138 -21.10 -10.80 9.84
C GLY A 138 -22.57 -10.42 9.73
N ASP A 139 -22.88 -9.14 9.54
CA ASP A 139 -24.23 -8.59 9.39
C ASP A 139 -24.38 -7.93 8.00
N PRO A 140 -25.11 -8.57 7.08
CA PRO A 140 -25.21 -8.09 5.69
C PRO A 140 -25.98 -6.77 5.53
N ALA A 141 -26.48 -6.17 6.62
CA ALA A 141 -27.19 -4.89 6.62
C ALA A 141 -26.36 -3.73 7.18
N VAL A 142 -25.15 -3.98 7.70
CA VAL A 142 -24.30 -2.99 8.36
C VAL A 142 -23.05 -2.72 7.50
N ILE A 143 -22.35 -1.62 7.78
CA ILE A 143 -20.99 -1.41 7.29
C ILE A 143 -20.07 -1.73 8.46
N GLU A 144 -19.39 -2.85 8.37
CA GLU A 144 -18.51 -3.33 9.42
C GLU A 144 -17.20 -2.55 9.45
N THR A 145 -16.51 -2.66 10.58
CA THR A 145 -15.21 -2.01 10.76
C THR A 145 -14.19 -2.97 11.34
N ILE A 146 -12.95 -2.84 10.88
CA ILE A 146 -11.80 -3.57 11.39
C ILE A 146 -10.66 -2.61 11.73
N VAL A 147 -9.58 -3.12 12.33
CA VAL A 147 -8.42 -2.31 12.70
C VAL A 147 -7.16 -2.87 12.05
N ALA A 148 -6.37 -2.01 11.40
CA ALA A 148 -5.06 -2.33 10.85
C ALA A 148 -4.04 -1.24 11.24
N THR A 149 -2.76 -1.54 11.14
CA THR A 149 -1.69 -0.58 11.45
C THR A 149 -0.82 -0.38 10.22
N ILE A 150 -0.42 0.86 9.96
CA ILE A 150 0.62 1.21 8.99
C ILE A 150 1.83 1.70 9.79
N ALA A 151 3.01 1.19 9.48
CA ALA A 151 4.28 1.64 10.06
C ALA A 151 5.24 2.05 8.95
N THR A 152 6.11 3.01 9.25
CA THR A 152 7.12 3.55 8.32
C THR A 152 8.53 3.20 8.81
N GLY A 153 9.51 3.23 7.89
CA GLY A 153 10.91 2.94 8.23
C GLY A 153 11.57 3.92 9.20
N ASN A 154 11.04 5.15 9.37
CA ASN A 154 11.52 6.14 10.34
C ASN A 154 10.91 5.98 11.75
N GLY A 155 10.07 4.97 11.96
CA GLY A 155 9.49 4.63 13.27
C GLY A 155 8.14 5.27 13.56
N ASP A 156 7.53 5.97 12.59
CA ASP A 156 6.14 6.38 12.69
C ASP A 156 5.22 5.15 12.57
N PHE A 157 4.06 5.22 13.21
CA PHE A 157 3.00 4.24 13.03
C PHE A 157 1.62 4.86 13.29
N VAL A 158 0.66 4.45 12.48
CA VAL A 158 -0.74 4.86 12.61
C VAL A 158 -1.62 3.62 12.65
N THR A 159 -2.44 3.51 13.69
CA THR A 159 -3.50 2.49 13.79
C THR A 159 -4.77 3.06 13.20
N LEU A 160 -5.27 2.44 12.13
CA LEU A 160 -6.45 2.86 11.39
C LEU A 160 -7.63 1.94 11.66
N ARG A 161 -8.82 2.54 11.79
CA ARG A 161 -10.08 1.83 11.64
C ARG A 161 -10.52 1.90 10.19
N LEU A 162 -10.66 0.73 9.57
CA LEU A 162 -11.11 0.57 8.19
C LEU A 162 -12.61 0.27 8.19
N PHE A 163 -13.29 0.75 7.15
CA PHE A 163 -14.72 0.59 6.96
C PHE A 163 -14.97 -0.26 5.73
N GLU A 164 -15.94 -1.16 5.82
CA GLU A 164 -16.37 -1.97 4.69
C GLU A 164 -16.79 -1.08 3.51
N SER A 165 -16.52 -1.48 2.27
CA SER A 165 -16.82 -0.70 1.06
C SER A 165 -18.33 -0.57 0.81
N GLY A 166 -19.11 -1.50 1.34
CA GLY A 166 -20.56 -1.45 1.49
C GLY A 166 -21.01 -2.65 2.32
N PRO A 167 -22.30 -2.75 2.69
CA PRO A 167 -22.77 -3.92 3.43
C PRO A 167 -22.50 -5.22 2.67
N ASP A 168 -22.04 -6.24 3.40
CA ASP A 168 -21.84 -7.61 2.90
C ASP A 168 -20.73 -7.76 1.84
N THR A 169 -19.68 -6.94 1.85
CA THR A 169 -18.59 -7.03 0.86
C THR A 169 -17.36 -7.79 1.35
N GLY A 170 -17.06 -7.77 2.65
CA GLY A 170 -15.83 -8.30 3.23
C GLY A 170 -14.56 -7.54 2.83
N GLU A 171 -14.69 -6.34 2.23
CA GLU A 171 -13.57 -5.49 1.80
C GLU A 171 -13.59 -4.17 2.56
N PHE A 172 -12.56 -3.93 3.37
CA PHE A 172 -12.46 -2.81 4.29
C PHE A 172 -11.40 -1.83 3.84
N TYR A 173 -11.70 -0.53 3.85
CA TYR A 173 -10.80 0.52 3.38
C TYR A 173 -10.64 1.63 4.43
N ALA A 174 -9.45 2.23 4.45
CA ALA A 174 -9.16 3.51 5.11
C ALA A 174 -8.07 4.25 4.33
N TRP A 175 -7.89 5.53 4.65
CA TRP A 175 -6.80 6.35 4.14
C TRP A 175 -6.13 7.13 5.26
N ILE A 176 -4.90 7.54 5.02
CA ILE A 176 -4.14 8.46 5.86
C ILE A 176 -3.33 9.40 4.95
N PRO A 177 -3.35 10.73 5.16
CA PRO A 177 -2.43 11.61 4.45
C PRO A 177 -1.00 11.29 4.88
N SER A 178 -0.03 11.63 4.04
CA SER A 178 1.38 11.48 4.37
C SER A 178 2.14 12.78 4.18
N GLU A 179 3.26 12.91 4.89
CA GLU A 179 4.19 14.03 4.75
C GLU A 179 5.64 13.59 4.97
N THR A 180 6.57 14.44 4.56
CA THR A 180 7.98 14.31 4.94
C THR A 180 8.25 15.01 6.26
N GLY A 181 9.08 14.45 7.12
CA GLY A 181 9.49 15.15 8.34
C GLY A 181 9.97 14.24 9.45
N ALA A 182 9.93 14.76 10.67
CA ALA A 182 10.15 13.99 11.88
C ALA A 182 8.81 13.39 12.34
N PRO A 183 8.76 12.10 12.67
CA PRO A 183 7.51 11.44 13.03
C PRO A 183 6.90 12.08 14.27
N ALA A 184 5.62 12.43 14.17
CA ALA A 184 4.77 12.71 15.31
C ALA A 184 4.17 11.39 15.82
N THR A 185 3.55 11.43 16.99
CA THR A 185 2.80 10.30 17.53
C THR A 185 1.37 10.71 17.75
N ASP A 186 0.45 9.76 17.59
CA ASP A 186 -0.96 9.91 17.94
C ASP A 186 -1.70 11.00 17.13
N ASP A 187 -1.33 11.15 15.86
CA ASP A 187 -1.91 12.12 14.94
C ASP A 187 -2.46 11.48 13.65
N ALA A 188 -3.16 12.30 12.87
CA ALA A 188 -3.84 11.90 11.65
C ALA A 188 -2.96 12.04 10.40
N MET A 189 -1.64 11.89 10.56
CA MET A 189 -0.66 12.09 9.50
C MET A 189 0.39 10.98 9.57
N LEU A 190 0.74 10.42 8.41
CA LEU A 190 1.83 9.45 8.33
C LEU A 190 3.12 10.15 7.88
N THR A 191 4.13 10.15 8.73
CA THR A 191 5.41 10.78 8.40
C THR A 191 6.34 9.79 7.75
N ILE A 192 6.65 10.00 6.48
CA ILE A 192 7.44 9.07 5.66
C ILE A 192 8.84 9.66 5.43
N ALA A 193 9.86 8.80 5.54
CA ALA A 193 11.22 9.16 5.14
C ALA A 193 11.51 8.72 3.69
N GLN A 194 12.31 9.50 2.98
CA GLN A 194 12.74 9.18 1.63
C GLN A 194 13.51 7.85 1.57
N GLY A 195 13.24 7.05 0.54
CA GLY A 195 13.85 5.74 0.34
C GLY A 195 13.51 4.71 1.41
N SER A 196 12.45 4.94 2.21
CA SER A 196 11.97 3.98 3.21
C SER A 196 10.91 3.03 2.67
N ALA A 197 10.36 2.19 3.54
CA ALA A 197 9.22 1.34 3.22
C ALA A 197 8.06 1.62 4.16
N LEU A 198 6.85 1.48 3.63
CA LEU A 198 5.60 1.39 4.38
C LEU A 198 5.31 -0.09 4.63
N THR A 199 4.88 -0.43 5.83
CA THR A 199 4.42 -1.78 6.19
C THR A 199 3.02 -1.69 6.78
N ALA A 200 2.04 -2.24 6.08
CA ALA A 200 0.69 -2.41 6.61
C ALA A 200 0.56 -3.80 7.24
N ARG A 201 -0.10 -3.87 8.40
CA ARG A 201 -0.36 -5.10 9.13
C ARG A 201 -1.81 -5.17 9.60
N TYR A 202 -2.46 -6.28 9.32
CA TYR A 202 -3.76 -6.66 9.86
C TYR A 202 -3.63 -7.99 10.63
N GLN A 203 -4.35 -8.12 11.73
CA GLN A 203 -4.43 -9.33 12.53
C GLN A 203 -5.90 -9.60 12.83
N ASP A 204 -6.37 -10.83 12.53
CA ASP A 204 -7.76 -11.20 12.76
C ASP A 204 -8.05 -11.22 14.29
N PRO A 205 -9.05 -10.46 14.78
CA PRO A 205 -9.42 -10.43 16.19
C PRO A 205 -9.95 -11.78 16.73
N PHE A 206 -10.43 -12.68 15.87
CA PHE A 206 -10.95 -14.00 16.22
C PHE A 206 -9.94 -15.14 15.95
N ASP A 207 -8.86 -14.88 15.21
CA ASP A 207 -7.72 -15.77 15.07
C ASP A 207 -6.39 -15.02 15.14
N LEU A 208 -5.82 -14.92 16.35
CA LEU A 208 -4.56 -14.21 16.58
C LEU A 208 -3.35 -14.80 15.85
N THR A 209 -3.48 -16.00 15.27
CA THR A 209 -2.41 -16.59 14.44
C THR A 209 -2.49 -16.17 12.99
N GLU A 210 -3.62 -15.60 12.56
CA GLU A 210 -3.83 -15.07 11.22
C GLU A 210 -3.41 -13.60 11.16
N VAL A 211 -2.32 -13.36 10.42
CA VAL A 211 -1.71 -12.04 10.26
C VAL A 211 -1.42 -11.82 8.78
N SER A 212 -1.94 -10.72 8.25
CA SER A 212 -1.66 -10.25 6.90
C SER A 212 -0.71 -9.07 6.94
N THR A 213 0.25 -9.05 6.02
CA THR A 213 1.21 -7.94 5.87
C THR A 213 1.41 -7.59 4.41
N ASP A 214 1.53 -6.29 4.13
CA ASP A 214 1.89 -5.75 2.82
C ASP A 214 2.96 -4.67 2.98
N THR A 215 3.82 -4.52 1.99
CA THR A 215 4.93 -3.56 2.00
C THR A 215 4.96 -2.76 0.71
N ALA A 216 5.08 -1.45 0.82
CA ALA A 216 5.28 -0.55 -0.32
C ALA A 216 6.57 0.26 -0.15
N GLY A 217 7.30 0.47 -1.24
CA GLY A 217 8.49 1.33 -1.25
C GLY A 217 8.13 2.81 -1.31
N VAL A 218 9.04 3.68 -0.88
CA VAL A 218 8.86 5.13 -0.89
C VAL A 218 9.89 5.77 -1.82
N ASP A 219 9.47 6.80 -2.55
CA ASP A 219 10.30 7.66 -3.40
C ASP A 219 11.03 6.86 -4.51
N PRO A 220 10.28 6.22 -5.42
CA PRO A 220 10.81 5.35 -6.47
C PRO A 220 11.43 6.13 -7.64
N PHE A 221 12.55 6.83 -7.39
CA PHE A 221 13.29 7.52 -8.44
C PHE A 221 14.17 6.56 -9.25
N GLY A 222 14.35 6.85 -10.54
CA GLY A 222 15.47 6.29 -11.30
C GLY A 222 16.68 7.21 -11.21
N ARG A 223 17.90 6.67 -11.27
CA ARG A 223 19.12 7.50 -11.28
C ARG A 223 19.92 7.30 -12.55
N VAL A 224 20.54 8.37 -13.03
CA VAL A 224 21.58 8.32 -14.06
C VAL A 224 22.92 8.36 -13.37
N PHE A 225 23.82 7.43 -13.70
CA PHE A 225 25.10 7.32 -13.01
C PHE A 225 26.26 6.94 -13.93
N ASP A 226 27.47 7.27 -13.50
CA ASP A 226 28.73 6.98 -14.16
C ASP A 226 29.09 5.49 -13.99
N SER A 227 29.17 4.76 -15.09
CA SER A 227 29.37 3.31 -15.12
C SER A 227 30.72 2.84 -14.54
N LEU A 228 31.70 3.75 -14.39
CA LEU A 228 33.04 3.46 -13.88
C LEU A 228 33.17 3.79 -12.38
N THR A 229 32.47 4.82 -11.90
CA THR A 229 32.66 5.37 -10.56
C THR A 229 31.43 5.28 -9.65
N GLY A 230 30.23 5.16 -10.23
CA GLY A 230 28.96 5.24 -9.51
C GLY A 230 28.52 6.66 -9.16
N ALA A 231 29.24 7.68 -9.62
CA ALA A 231 28.84 9.07 -9.41
C ALA A 231 27.50 9.35 -10.12
N LEU A 232 26.58 10.06 -9.46
CA LEU A 232 25.30 10.46 -10.04
C LEU A 232 25.52 11.59 -11.06
N ILE A 233 24.74 11.59 -12.14
CA ILE A 233 24.94 12.47 -13.30
C ILE A 233 23.71 13.34 -13.55
N ASP A 234 23.85 14.63 -13.32
CA ASP A 234 22.86 15.65 -13.70
C ASP A 234 22.90 15.99 -15.19
N GLY A 235 21.78 16.50 -15.70
CA GLY A 235 21.71 17.07 -17.04
C GLY A 235 21.46 16.07 -18.17
N ALA A 236 21.25 14.78 -17.86
CA ALA A 236 20.80 13.80 -18.85
C ALA A 236 19.33 14.07 -19.20
N ILE A 237 18.99 14.13 -20.50
CA ILE A 237 17.59 14.26 -20.93
C ILE A 237 17.01 12.87 -21.03
N VAL A 238 16.05 12.55 -20.17
CA VAL A 238 15.40 11.24 -20.09
C VAL A 238 13.98 11.37 -20.64
N THR A 239 13.64 10.61 -21.68
CA THR A 239 12.31 10.56 -22.27
C THR A 239 11.74 9.15 -22.20
N ILE A 240 10.53 9.01 -21.68
CA ILE A 240 9.78 7.75 -21.74
C ILE A 240 8.86 7.72 -22.96
N VAL A 241 8.94 6.64 -23.73
CA VAL A 241 8.13 6.42 -24.94
C VAL A 241 7.42 5.08 -24.88
N ASP A 242 6.26 4.99 -25.50
CA ASP A 242 5.60 3.72 -25.79
C ASP A 242 6.46 2.93 -26.80
N ASP A 243 6.70 1.65 -26.51
CA ASP A 243 7.64 0.83 -27.27
C ASP A 243 7.15 0.59 -28.72
N ALA A 244 5.84 0.36 -28.88
CA ALA A 244 5.24 -0.03 -30.15
C ALA A 244 5.14 1.15 -31.14
N THR A 245 4.82 2.35 -30.63
CA THR A 245 4.59 3.54 -31.45
C THR A 245 5.80 4.47 -31.52
N GLY A 246 6.70 4.40 -30.53
CA GLY A 246 7.80 5.35 -30.36
C GLY A 246 7.35 6.76 -29.97
N MET A 247 6.05 6.96 -29.66
CA MET A 247 5.51 8.24 -29.23
C MET A 247 5.75 8.45 -27.73
N PRO A 248 5.86 9.71 -27.26
CA PRO A 248 5.97 9.99 -25.84
C PRO A 248 4.81 9.38 -25.04
N ALA A 249 5.12 8.76 -23.90
CA ALA A 249 4.12 8.14 -23.05
C ALA A 249 3.24 9.19 -22.33
N SER A 250 2.02 8.81 -21.97
CA SER A 250 1.20 9.61 -21.05
C SER A 250 1.63 9.35 -19.62
N VAL A 251 2.10 10.39 -18.94
CA VAL A 251 2.56 10.33 -17.54
C VAL A 251 1.68 11.25 -16.70
N PHE A 252 1.33 10.82 -15.50
CA PHE A 252 0.57 11.61 -14.54
C PHE A 252 1.41 11.93 -13.29
N GLY A 253 1.13 13.08 -12.69
CA GLY A 253 1.65 13.46 -11.38
C GLY A 253 1.11 12.54 -10.28
N ILE A 254 1.64 12.69 -9.07
CA ILE A 254 1.26 11.86 -7.92
C ILE A 254 -0.17 12.12 -7.42
N ASP A 255 -0.85 13.14 -7.96
CA ASP A 255 -2.28 13.36 -7.76
C ASP A 255 -3.17 12.43 -8.61
N GLY A 256 -2.58 11.64 -9.53
CA GLY A 256 -3.28 10.70 -10.41
C GLY A 256 -4.12 11.35 -11.50
N VAL A 257 -4.00 12.67 -11.71
CA VAL A 257 -4.84 13.47 -12.63
C VAL A 257 -4.01 14.39 -13.51
N SER A 258 -3.06 15.13 -12.92
CA SER A 258 -2.32 16.17 -13.61
C SER A 258 -1.33 15.58 -14.58
N ALA A 259 -1.27 16.14 -15.80
CA ALA A 259 -0.28 15.70 -16.78
C ALA A 259 1.13 16.01 -16.29
N TYR A 260 1.99 14.98 -16.31
CA TYR A 260 3.41 15.08 -16.00
C TYR A 260 4.23 14.98 -17.30
N PRO A 261 5.37 15.69 -17.44
CA PRO A 261 6.18 15.62 -18.65
C PRO A 261 6.72 14.20 -18.91
N SER A 262 6.57 13.72 -20.15
CA SER A 262 7.21 12.48 -20.61
C SER A 262 8.72 12.62 -20.85
N THR A 263 9.24 13.84 -20.76
CA THR A 263 10.67 14.17 -20.90
C THR A 263 11.09 15.03 -19.71
N VAL A 264 12.11 14.58 -19.00
CA VAL A 264 12.68 15.26 -17.84
C VAL A 264 14.20 15.36 -17.96
N VAL A 265 14.81 16.23 -17.17
CA VAL A 265 16.26 16.34 -17.06
C VAL A 265 16.67 15.78 -15.70
N SER A 266 17.68 14.92 -15.65
CA SER A 266 18.15 14.36 -14.38
C SER A 266 18.70 15.47 -13.45
N GLY A 267 18.37 15.40 -12.16
CA GLY A 267 18.75 16.39 -11.16
C GLY A 267 18.09 17.76 -11.29
N ALA A 268 16.99 17.85 -12.07
CA ALA A 268 16.25 19.10 -12.24
C ALA A 268 14.92 19.09 -11.49
N THR A 269 14.44 20.27 -11.09
CA THR A 269 13.06 20.41 -10.61
C THR A 269 12.06 20.29 -11.77
N VAL A 270 11.05 19.46 -11.61
CA VAL A 270 9.96 19.28 -12.59
C VAL A 270 8.65 19.80 -11.99
N THR A 271 7.78 20.38 -12.82
CA THR A 271 6.45 20.83 -12.39
C THR A 271 5.40 20.19 -13.28
N ASP A 272 4.38 19.57 -12.67
CA ASP A 272 3.26 19.02 -13.43
C ASP A 272 2.22 20.09 -13.80
N ALA A 273 1.22 19.69 -14.59
CA ALA A 273 0.13 20.59 -15.00
C ALA A 273 -0.76 21.07 -13.85
N GLY A 274 -0.71 20.40 -12.68
CA GLY A 274 -1.39 20.79 -11.45
C GLY A 274 -0.62 21.85 -10.65
N GLY A 275 0.64 22.12 -11.03
CA GLY A 275 1.52 23.06 -10.36
C GLY A 275 2.32 22.47 -9.20
N LEU A 276 2.25 21.14 -8.99
CA LEU A 276 3.07 20.47 -7.99
C LEU A 276 4.50 20.36 -8.49
N THR A 277 5.46 20.75 -7.64
CA THR A 277 6.89 20.71 -7.93
C THR A 277 7.54 19.48 -7.34
N TYR A 278 8.34 18.78 -8.15
CA TYR A 278 9.12 17.61 -7.79
C TYR A 278 10.59 18.02 -7.83
N ASP A 279 11.24 18.03 -6.67
CA ASP A 279 12.66 18.36 -6.56
C ASP A 279 13.48 17.08 -6.68
N LEU A 280 14.12 16.89 -7.83
CA LEU A 280 14.90 15.68 -8.13
C LEU A 280 16.33 15.91 -7.67
N GLY A 281 16.83 15.02 -6.81
CA GLY A 281 18.22 15.04 -6.35
C GLY A 281 19.21 14.67 -7.45
N ASP A 282 20.49 14.73 -7.12
CA ASP A 282 21.59 14.48 -8.07
C ASP A 282 21.36 13.20 -8.90
N GLY A 283 21.36 13.35 -10.22
CA GLY A 283 21.14 12.28 -11.19
C GLY A 283 19.76 11.64 -11.20
N GLU A 284 18.83 12.05 -10.33
CA GLU A 284 17.49 11.47 -10.26
C GLU A 284 16.62 11.94 -11.43
N TYR A 285 15.80 11.02 -11.92
CA TYR A 285 14.72 11.28 -12.87
C TYR A 285 13.45 10.55 -12.41
N LEU A 286 12.29 11.07 -12.80
CA LEU A 286 11.00 10.61 -12.29
C LEU A 286 9.94 10.52 -13.39
N PHE A 287 9.17 9.43 -13.37
CA PHE A 287 7.89 9.30 -14.05
C PHE A 287 6.88 8.69 -13.06
N PRO A 288 6.05 9.51 -12.37
CA PRO A 288 5.39 9.08 -11.14
C PRO A 288 4.30 8.03 -11.35
N ILE A 289 3.44 8.23 -12.35
CA ILE A 289 2.33 7.32 -12.63
C ILE A 289 2.23 7.09 -14.15
N LEU A 290 2.49 5.86 -14.55
CA LEU A 290 2.28 5.33 -15.88
C LEU A 290 1.19 4.24 -15.84
N ALA A 291 0.46 4.08 -16.95
CA ALA A 291 -0.43 2.94 -17.13
C ALA A 291 0.35 1.66 -17.43
N PRO A 292 -0.21 0.46 -17.15
CA PRO A 292 0.37 -0.80 -17.61
C PRO A 292 0.63 -0.78 -19.11
N GLY A 293 1.80 -1.26 -19.53
CA GLY A 293 2.23 -1.17 -20.92
C GLY A 293 3.70 -1.53 -21.10
N THR A 294 4.16 -1.50 -22.35
CA THR A 294 5.56 -1.74 -22.70
C THR A 294 6.18 -0.43 -23.18
N TYR A 295 7.29 -0.05 -22.56
CA TYR A 295 7.92 1.25 -22.75
C TYR A 295 9.42 1.11 -23.03
N ARG A 296 10.03 2.19 -23.51
CA ARG A 296 11.48 2.39 -23.60
C ARG A 296 11.87 3.73 -23.00
N LEU A 297 13.06 3.79 -22.40
CA LEU A 297 13.72 5.06 -22.08
C LEU A 297 14.66 5.45 -23.21
N LEU A 298 14.49 6.68 -23.69
CA LEU A 298 15.43 7.36 -24.58
C LEU A 298 16.22 8.36 -23.74
N VAL A 299 17.52 8.11 -23.60
CA VAL A 299 18.40 8.95 -22.79
C VAL A 299 19.38 9.66 -23.72
N THR A 300 19.41 10.99 -23.64
CA THR A 300 20.45 11.82 -24.27
C THR A 300 21.47 12.18 -23.19
N PRO A 301 22.68 11.60 -23.23
CA PRO A 301 23.73 11.89 -22.25
C PRO A 301 24.13 13.37 -22.25
N PRO A 302 24.52 13.93 -21.09
CA PRO A 302 25.12 15.26 -21.03
C PRO A 302 26.53 15.25 -21.63
N THR A 303 27.11 16.44 -21.81
CA THR A 303 28.47 16.58 -22.35
C THR A 303 29.48 15.83 -21.47
N GLY A 304 30.38 15.07 -22.11
CA GLY A 304 31.38 14.26 -21.40
C GLY A 304 30.92 12.84 -21.09
N TYR A 305 29.69 12.46 -21.46
CA TYR A 305 29.17 11.10 -21.31
C TYR A 305 28.64 10.54 -22.64
N GLY A 306 28.68 9.23 -22.77
CA GLY A 306 28.03 8.46 -23.82
C GLY A 306 27.20 7.34 -23.20
N GLY A 307 26.25 6.78 -23.95
CA GLY A 307 25.51 5.64 -23.44
C GLY A 307 24.27 5.25 -24.24
N PRO A 308 23.50 4.28 -23.72
CA PRO A 308 23.71 3.60 -22.44
C PRO A 308 25.01 2.79 -22.39
N SER A 309 25.55 2.56 -21.19
CA SER A 309 26.77 1.78 -20.99
C SER A 309 26.64 0.34 -21.51
N SER A 310 27.76 -0.26 -21.91
CA SER A 310 27.82 -1.70 -22.21
C SER A 310 28.24 -2.57 -21.00
N VAL A 311 28.60 -1.94 -19.89
CA VAL A 311 29.02 -2.62 -18.64
C VAL A 311 27.84 -3.36 -18.01
N GLN A 312 28.10 -4.56 -17.48
CA GLN A 312 27.08 -5.46 -16.95
C GLN A 312 26.95 -5.39 -15.41
N PRO A 313 25.77 -5.74 -14.83
CA PRO A 313 25.44 -5.45 -13.43
C PRO A 313 26.47 -5.85 -12.36
N PRO A 314 27.17 -7.00 -12.43
CA PRO A 314 28.14 -7.36 -11.39
C PRO A 314 29.29 -6.36 -11.23
N ALA A 315 29.53 -5.50 -12.21
CA ALA A 315 30.55 -4.45 -12.12
C ALA A 315 30.09 -3.23 -11.30
N PHE A 316 28.79 -3.05 -11.07
CA PHE A 316 28.23 -1.89 -10.39
C PHE A 316 28.06 -2.09 -8.88
N ASP A 317 28.05 -3.34 -8.41
CA ASP A 317 27.76 -3.71 -7.01
C ASP A 317 28.71 -3.06 -5.98
N ALA A 318 29.93 -2.72 -6.40
CA ALA A 318 30.97 -2.14 -5.55
C ALA A 318 31.21 -0.63 -5.79
N LEU A 319 30.41 0.00 -6.65
CA LEU A 319 30.54 1.43 -6.95
C LEU A 319 29.91 2.30 -5.86
N ASN A 320 30.28 3.58 -5.86
CA ASN A 320 29.60 4.55 -5.00
C ASN A 320 28.11 4.62 -5.36
N ASN A 321 27.27 4.93 -4.38
CA ASN A 321 25.80 5.02 -4.53
C ASN A 321 25.07 3.72 -4.92
N ALA A 322 25.77 2.58 -4.92
CA ALA A 322 25.15 1.26 -4.96
C ALA A 322 24.25 1.03 -3.72
N PRO A 323 23.24 0.13 -3.80
CA PRO A 323 22.90 -0.70 -4.95
C PRO A 323 22.23 0.09 -6.08
N PHE A 324 22.40 -0.39 -7.31
CA PHE A 324 21.67 0.11 -8.49
C PHE A 324 20.67 -0.93 -8.99
N THR A 325 19.47 -0.50 -9.35
CA THR A 325 18.44 -1.35 -9.96
C THR A 325 18.67 -1.37 -11.45
N ILE A 326 19.25 -2.45 -11.97
CA ILE A 326 19.57 -2.59 -13.39
C ILE A 326 18.68 -3.65 -14.05
N ILE A 327 17.91 -3.22 -15.06
CA ILE A 327 17.02 -4.07 -15.84
C ILE A 327 17.30 -3.85 -17.35
N PRO A 328 16.68 -4.59 -18.29
CA PRO A 328 16.86 -4.31 -19.72
C PRO A 328 16.59 -2.85 -20.11
N GLY A 329 15.59 -2.22 -19.48
CA GLY A 329 15.27 -0.80 -19.61
C GLY A 329 16.43 0.16 -19.33
N SER A 330 17.32 -0.18 -18.39
CA SER A 330 18.55 0.58 -18.08
C SER A 330 19.48 0.73 -19.28
N TYR A 331 19.38 -0.18 -20.25
CA TYR A 331 20.17 -0.21 -21.47
C TYR A 331 19.37 0.22 -22.71
N GLY A 332 18.28 0.97 -22.52
CA GLY A 332 17.39 1.44 -23.59
C GLY A 332 16.57 0.34 -24.27
N GLN A 333 16.55 -0.88 -23.72
CA GLN A 333 15.71 -1.95 -24.22
C GLN A 333 14.25 -1.79 -23.72
N PRO A 334 13.28 -2.44 -24.38
CA PRO A 334 11.90 -2.43 -23.90
C PRO A 334 11.77 -3.07 -22.51
N PHE A 335 10.88 -2.52 -21.69
CA PHE A 335 10.46 -3.09 -20.41
C PHE A 335 8.95 -2.97 -20.25
N THR A 336 8.36 -3.82 -19.40
CA THR A 336 6.91 -3.89 -19.21
C THR A 336 6.54 -3.48 -17.79
N LEU A 337 5.57 -2.59 -17.67
CA LEU A 337 4.85 -2.30 -16.43
C LEU A 337 3.59 -3.16 -16.39
N THR A 338 3.48 -4.02 -15.38
CA THR A 338 2.32 -4.92 -15.19
C THR A 338 1.17 -4.25 -14.46
N GLY A 339 1.48 -3.24 -13.64
CA GLY A 339 0.52 -2.44 -12.90
C GLY A 339 0.78 -0.93 -13.09
N PRO A 340 -0.19 -0.08 -12.73
CA PRO A 340 0.04 1.35 -12.64
C PRO A 340 1.11 1.69 -11.62
N GLY A 341 2.03 2.58 -11.95
CA GLY A 341 3.07 2.96 -11.00
C GLY A 341 4.18 3.80 -11.57
N ALA A 342 5.16 4.04 -10.70
CA ALA A 342 6.37 4.77 -11.03
C ALA A 342 7.36 3.86 -11.76
N LEU A 343 8.23 4.50 -12.56
CA LEU A 343 9.40 3.85 -13.11
C LEU A 343 10.54 3.88 -12.09
N GLU A 344 11.15 2.72 -11.83
CA GLU A 344 12.26 2.61 -10.88
C GLU A 344 13.36 1.67 -11.41
N PHE A 345 14.29 2.24 -12.15
CA PHE A 345 15.57 1.60 -12.46
C PHE A 345 16.60 2.65 -12.81
N ASP A 346 17.87 2.28 -12.71
CA ASP A 346 19.00 3.18 -12.90
C ASP A 346 19.59 3.02 -14.31
N THR A 347 20.10 4.10 -14.89
CA THR A 347 20.69 4.15 -16.23
C THR A 347 22.20 4.44 -16.14
N PRO A 348 23.07 3.46 -16.49
CA PRO A 348 24.51 3.68 -16.53
C PRO A 348 24.93 4.42 -17.80
N LEU A 349 25.79 5.43 -17.66
CA LEU A 349 26.46 6.13 -18.76
C LEU A 349 27.97 5.97 -18.67
N ASP A 350 28.64 5.86 -19.81
CA ASP A 350 30.10 5.76 -19.90
C ASP A 350 30.71 7.16 -19.98
N PRO A 351 31.70 7.51 -19.11
CA PRO A 351 32.43 8.75 -19.27
C PRO A 351 33.22 8.73 -20.58
N SER A 352 33.20 9.84 -21.30
CA SER A 352 34.02 10.06 -22.49
C SER A 352 35.48 10.09 -22.08
N THR A 353 36.21 9.01 -22.32
CA THR A 353 37.65 8.96 -22.06
C THR A 353 38.41 9.30 -23.34
N ASP A 354 39.37 10.23 -23.24
CA ASP A 354 40.38 10.41 -24.28
C ASP A 354 41.31 9.19 -24.27
N VAL A 355 41.02 8.20 -25.10
CA VAL A 355 41.94 7.07 -25.30
C VAL A 355 43.08 7.52 -26.20
N VAL A 356 44.23 7.88 -25.61
CA VAL A 356 45.48 8.10 -26.36
C VAL A 356 46.13 6.74 -26.67
N LEU A 357 45.91 6.23 -27.87
CA LEU A 357 46.62 5.06 -28.38
C LEU A 357 48.05 5.44 -28.78
N THR A 358 49.03 5.09 -27.94
CA THR A 358 50.45 5.22 -28.30
C THR A 358 50.96 3.87 -28.83
N LYS A 359 51.08 3.73 -30.14
CA LYS A 359 51.69 2.56 -30.78
C LYS A 359 53.20 2.77 -30.91
N SER A 360 54.01 2.02 -30.17
CA SER A 360 55.45 1.94 -30.41
C SER A 360 55.77 0.63 -31.16
N ALA A 361 56.60 0.73 -32.19
CA ALA A 361 57.16 -0.41 -32.91
C ALA A 361 58.68 -0.33 -32.80
N GLY A 362 59.31 -1.35 -32.22
CA GLY A 362 60.76 -1.50 -32.19
C GLY A 362 61.22 -2.42 -33.31
N THR A 363 62.20 -1.99 -34.11
CA THR A 363 62.91 -2.86 -35.05
C THR A 363 64.04 -3.55 -34.32
N ALA A 364 64.02 -4.89 -34.22
CA ALA A 364 65.17 -5.65 -33.79
C ALA A 364 66.20 -5.66 -34.93
N THR A 365 67.36 -5.01 -34.73
CA THR A 365 68.54 -5.24 -35.56
C THR A 365 69.21 -6.54 -35.11
N ALA A 366 69.27 -7.52 -36.01
CA ALA A 366 70.07 -8.72 -35.82
C ALA A 366 71.55 -8.40 -36.05
N SER A 367 72.40 -8.80 -35.11
CA SER A 367 73.87 -8.74 -35.18
C SER A 367 74.47 -10.03 -35.71
#